data_AF-A0A1I2V6W0-F1
#
_entry.id   AF-A0A1I2V6W0-F1
#
_cell.length_a   1.000
_cell.length_b   1.000
_cell.length_c   1.000
_cell.angle_alpha   90.00
_cell.angle_beta   90.00
_cell.angle_gamma   90.00
#
_symmetry.space_group_name_H-M   'P 1'
#
loop_
_entity.id
_entity.type
_entity.pdbx_description
1 polymer ?
#
loop_
_entity_poly.entity_id
_entity_poly.type
_entity_poly.pdbx_seq_one_letter_code
_entity_poly.pdbx_strand_id
1 'polypeptide(L)'
;MNKLRTFVVGGSVTLAFVTLWAALRYGLSPASNGGYLRAAAVVVLLPTIPVAVARGKLWVRRLAEYKRNGSGLSFERKSIFVSGDDVGDAERTLAEIEDAVSAADDYDDCRRDQFGEGRGLTVRHTGYHNSFVRVAGDGRVVVTGASKNTHSLASLVERVASLSMERTRNHPFLEPKPVRGAPRAFLGLFLVFLLLFGAAGVGAAAYPADAYSAPERAVFVGYDAQADVVPGYDRTDATLDRTALLVSALGEEAVELQWDRDDSDRLSEHTRQSVFLSAEGTEILDYVRDGSLTPAERERVSTLETDLHAAECRVASAVTTRIEKDRVEGDATALTDARETLRERAAAAGHLCDA
;
A
#
# COMPACT_ATOMS: atom_id res chain seq x y z
N MET A 1 3.38 -8.30 -19.89
CA MET A 1 3.07 -8.52 -18.45
C MET A 1 2.68 -7.18 -17.80
N ASN A 2 1.65 -7.11 -16.95
CA ASN A 2 1.13 -5.85 -16.40
C ASN A 2 2.09 -5.30 -15.32
N LYS A 3 2.81 -4.19 -15.55
CA LYS A 3 3.77 -3.59 -14.60
C LYS A 3 3.26 -3.51 -13.15
N LEU A 4 1.98 -3.15 -12.99
CA LEU A 4 1.33 -3.07 -11.68
C LEU A 4 1.19 -4.41 -10.97
N ARG A 5 0.94 -5.49 -11.71
CA ARG A 5 0.86 -6.86 -11.16
C ARG A 5 2.23 -7.32 -10.69
N THR A 6 3.29 -7.02 -11.46
CA THR A 6 4.66 -7.29 -11.05
C THR A 6 5.03 -6.49 -9.80
N PHE A 7 4.67 -5.21 -9.74
CA PHE A 7 4.89 -4.39 -8.56
C PHE A 7 4.16 -4.93 -7.31
N VAL A 8 2.89 -5.30 -7.44
CA VAL A 8 2.12 -5.85 -6.32
C VAL A 8 2.73 -7.16 -5.82
N VAL A 9 3.05 -8.10 -6.72
CA VAL A 9 3.64 -9.38 -6.32
C VAL A 9 5.04 -9.18 -5.75
N GLY A 10 5.90 -8.43 -6.44
CA GLY A 10 7.26 -8.16 -5.99
C GLY A 10 7.27 -7.39 -4.67
N GLY A 11 6.51 -6.31 -4.56
CA GLY A 11 6.41 -5.49 -3.34
C GLY A 11 5.87 -6.27 -2.15
N SER A 12 4.82 -7.09 -2.32
CA SER A 12 4.32 -7.96 -1.25
C SER A 12 5.35 -8.99 -0.81
N VAL A 13 6.03 -9.64 -1.75
CA VAL A 13 7.05 -10.66 -1.45
C VAL A 13 8.25 -10.02 -0.75
N THR A 14 8.79 -8.93 -1.29
CA THR A 14 9.89 -8.18 -0.68
C THR A 14 9.53 -7.71 0.73
N LEU A 15 8.35 -7.08 0.91
CA LEU A 15 7.95 -6.61 2.23
C LEU A 15 7.75 -7.76 3.21
N ALA A 16 7.18 -8.90 2.79
CA ALA A 16 7.04 -10.07 3.63
C ALA A 16 8.39 -10.62 4.09
N PHE A 17 9.35 -10.74 3.17
CA PHE A 17 10.71 -11.19 3.49
C PHE A 17 11.43 -10.22 4.43
N VAL A 18 11.36 -8.92 4.15
CA VAL A 18 11.97 -7.88 5.01
C VAL A 18 11.32 -7.85 6.39
N THR A 19 10.00 -7.99 6.47
CA THR A 19 9.28 -8.07 7.76
C THR A 19 9.70 -9.31 8.56
N LEU A 20 9.84 -10.47 7.90
CA LEU A 20 10.27 -11.70 8.55
C LEU A 20 11.72 -11.63 9.02
N TRP A 21 12.62 -11.12 8.17
CA TRP A 21 14.02 -10.90 8.52
C TRP A 21 14.14 -9.95 9.72
N ALA A 22 13.39 -8.83 9.72
CA ALA A 22 13.39 -7.89 10.82
C ALA A 22 12.86 -8.54 12.11
N ALA A 23 11.76 -9.29 12.05
CA ALA A 23 11.23 -10.00 13.21
C ALA A 23 12.23 -11.01 13.80
N LEU A 24 13.02 -11.68 12.95
CA LEU A 24 14.07 -12.60 13.39
C LEU A 24 15.28 -11.86 13.97
N ARG A 25 15.65 -10.70 13.42
CA ARG A 25 16.83 -9.94 13.84
C ARG A 25 16.61 -9.11 15.09
N TYR A 26 15.50 -8.37 15.16
CA TYR A 26 15.19 -7.44 16.26
C TYR A 26 14.25 -8.04 17.31
N GLY A 27 13.68 -9.21 17.04
CA GLY A 27 12.75 -9.90 17.94
C GLY A 27 11.35 -9.28 17.97
N LEU A 28 10.49 -9.88 18.81
CA LEU A 28 9.11 -9.47 19.01
C LEU A 28 8.93 -8.95 20.44
N SER A 29 8.54 -7.68 20.57
CA SER A 29 8.25 -7.03 21.84
C SER A 29 6.98 -6.18 21.72
N PRO A 30 6.32 -5.81 22.83
CA PRO A 30 5.16 -4.91 22.79
C PRO A 30 5.45 -3.60 22.04
N ALA A 31 6.67 -3.07 22.16
CA ALA A 31 7.09 -1.85 21.48
C ALA A 31 7.21 -2.02 19.95
N SER A 32 7.60 -3.22 19.46
CA SER A 32 7.78 -3.48 18.02
C SER A 32 6.52 -4.01 17.32
N ASN A 33 5.58 -4.60 18.07
CA ASN A 33 4.39 -5.27 17.53
C ASN A 33 3.54 -4.37 16.62
N GLY A 34 3.38 -3.09 16.98
CA GLY A 34 2.61 -2.13 16.17
C GLY A 34 3.20 -1.96 14.76
N GLY A 35 4.52 -1.91 14.64
CA GLY A 35 5.22 -1.79 13.36
C GLY A 35 5.06 -3.05 12.49
N TYR A 36 5.27 -4.24 13.08
CA TYR A 36 5.10 -5.50 12.36
C TYR A 36 3.67 -5.75 11.90
N LEU A 37 2.67 -5.41 12.72
CA LEU A 37 1.26 -5.52 12.33
C LEU A 37 0.92 -4.61 11.15
N ARG A 38 1.46 -3.38 11.11
CA ARG A 38 1.30 -2.46 9.97
C ARG A 38 1.91 -3.07 8.71
N ALA A 39 3.14 -3.59 8.78
CA ALA A 39 3.81 -4.21 7.65
C ALA A 39 3.04 -5.45 7.14
N ALA A 40 2.60 -6.33 8.05
CA ALA A 40 1.80 -7.51 7.72
C ALA A 40 0.46 -7.14 7.07
N ALA A 41 -0.22 -6.10 7.58
CA ALA A 41 -1.45 -5.61 6.97
C ALA A 41 -1.20 -5.14 5.52
N VAL A 42 -0.11 -4.41 5.26
CA VAL A 42 0.25 -3.96 3.91
C VAL A 42 0.54 -5.13 2.97
N VAL A 43 1.23 -6.18 3.43
CA VAL A 43 1.47 -7.40 2.63
C VAL A 43 0.17 -8.00 2.10
N VAL A 44 -0.89 -8.00 2.93
CA VAL A 44 -2.23 -8.48 2.55
C VAL A 44 -3.00 -7.46 1.71
N LEU A 45 -2.89 -6.17 2.02
CA LEU A 45 -3.64 -5.11 1.33
C LEU A 45 -3.18 -4.91 -0.12
N LEU A 46 -1.87 -4.97 -0.38
CA LEU A 46 -1.30 -4.80 -1.73
C LEU A 46 -1.97 -5.67 -2.82
N PRO A 47 -2.14 -6.99 -2.65
CA PRO A 47 -2.81 -7.83 -3.63
C PRO A 47 -4.35 -7.75 -3.57
N THR A 48 -4.92 -7.41 -2.41
CA THR A 48 -6.38 -7.42 -2.24
C THR A 48 -7.05 -6.15 -2.78
N ILE A 49 -6.41 -4.98 -2.66
CA ILE A 49 -6.96 -3.70 -3.12
C ILE A 49 -7.31 -3.71 -4.62
N PRO A 50 -6.43 -4.13 -5.56
CA PRO A 50 -6.78 -4.16 -6.98
C PRO A 50 -8.01 -5.03 -7.29
N VAL A 51 -8.13 -6.17 -6.58
CA VAL A 51 -9.25 -7.10 -6.72
C VAL A 51 -10.53 -6.49 -6.15
N ALA A 52 -10.44 -5.88 -4.96
CA ALA A 52 -11.54 -5.19 -4.31
C ALA A 52 -12.06 -4.03 -5.15
N VAL A 53 -11.19 -3.22 -5.74
CA VAL A 53 -11.56 -2.10 -6.62
C VAL A 53 -12.24 -2.62 -7.90
N ALA A 54 -11.75 -3.70 -8.51
CA ALA A 54 -12.39 -4.30 -9.68
C ALA A 54 -13.80 -4.82 -9.38
N ARG A 55 -13.99 -5.46 -8.21
CA ARG A 55 -15.31 -5.91 -7.73
C ARG A 55 -16.21 -4.75 -7.32
N GLY A 56 -15.67 -3.72 -6.69
CA GLY A 56 -16.41 -2.49 -6.36
C GLY A 56 -16.94 -1.80 -7.62
N LYS A 57 -16.12 -1.72 -8.68
CA LYS A 57 -16.57 -1.20 -9.99
C LYS A 57 -17.70 -2.04 -10.58
N LEU A 58 -17.64 -3.36 -10.46
CA LEU A 58 -18.74 -4.23 -10.88
C LEU A 58 -20.02 -3.93 -10.10
N TRP A 59 -19.93 -3.78 -8.78
CA TRP A 59 -21.07 -3.47 -7.94
C TRP A 59 -21.70 -2.10 -8.30
N VAL A 60 -20.88 -1.08 -8.51
CA VAL A 60 -21.33 0.24 -8.99
C VAL A 60 -22.03 0.14 -10.35
N ARG A 61 -21.51 -0.67 -11.28
CA ARG A 61 -22.16 -0.91 -12.57
C ARG A 61 -23.52 -1.59 -12.41
N ARG A 62 -23.62 -2.61 -11.56
CA ARG A 62 -24.88 -3.29 -11.24
C ARG A 62 -25.89 -2.31 -10.64
N LEU A 63 -25.46 -1.46 -9.70
CA LEU A 63 -26.31 -0.45 -9.09
C LEU A 63 -26.75 0.63 -10.09
N ALA A 64 -25.86 1.06 -10.99
CA ALA A 64 -26.16 2.04 -12.03
C ALA A 64 -27.16 1.46 -13.04
N GLU A 65 -27.01 0.20 -13.45
CA GLU A 65 -27.99 -0.49 -14.30
C GLU A 65 -29.33 -0.65 -13.58
N TYR A 66 -29.32 -1.05 -12.31
CA TYR A 66 -30.53 -1.14 -11.49
C TYR A 66 -31.27 0.20 -11.41
N LYS A 67 -30.57 1.30 -11.13
CA LYS A 67 -31.16 2.65 -11.05
C LYS A 67 -31.66 3.14 -12.40
N ARG A 68 -30.88 2.97 -13.48
CA ARG A 68 -31.26 3.39 -14.84
C ARG A 68 -32.52 2.67 -15.33
N ASN A 69 -32.77 1.46 -14.84
CA ASN A 69 -33.92 0.66 -15.23
C ASN A 69 -35.21 0.98 -14.43
N GLY A 70 -35.19 1.88 -13.44
CA GLY A 70 -36.37 2.56 -12.86
C GLY A 70 -37.52 1.68 -12.31
N SER A 71 -38.61 2.29 -11.85
CA SER A 71 -39.76 1.64 -11.18
C SER A 71 -40.68 0.83 -12.11
N GLY A 72 -40.39 0.72 -13.40
CA GLY A 72 -41.22 0.01 -14.36
C GLY A 72 -40.38 -0.73 -15.40
N LEU A 73 -40.57 -2.05 -15.47
CA LEU A 73 -40.00 -2.91 -16.51
C LEU A 73 -40.71 -2.63 -17.85
N SER A 74 -40.41 -1.50 -18.51
CA SER A 74 -40.95 -1.20 -19.85
C SER A 74 -40.63 -2.33 -20.82
N PHE A 75 -41.64 -2.79 -21.56
CA PHE A 75 -41.51 -3.85 -22.58
C PHE A 75 -40.58 -3.44 -23.74
N GLU A 76 -40.29 -2.16 -23.89
CA GLU A 76 -39.59 -1.59 -25.05
C GLU A 76 -38.11 -1.28 -24.77
N ARG A 77 -37.63 -1.43 -23.52
CA ARG A 77 -36.25 -1.11 -23.14
C ARG A 77 -35.56 -2.28 -22.46
N LYS A 78 -34.52 -2.80 -23.11
CA LYS A 78 -33.52 -3.77 -22.59
C LYS A 78 -34.12 -4.88 -21.71
N SER A 79 -34.78 -5.85 -22.34
CA SER A 79 -35.26 -7.07 -21.70
C SER A 79 -34.09 -8.04 -21.48
N ILE A 80 -34.01 -8.58 -20.27
CA ILE A 80 -33.10 -9.68 -19.91
C ILE A 80 -33.97 -10.73 -19.23
N PHE A 81 -33.99 -11.92 -19.80
CA PHE A 81 -34.63 -13.10 -19.22
C PHE A 81 -33.55 -14.12 -18.91
N VAL A 82 -33.63 -14.76 -17.76
CA VAL A 82 -32.69 -15.79 -17.31
C VAL A 82 -33.49 -17.02 -16.90
N SER A 83 -33.03 -18.20 -17.29
CA SER A 83 -33.67 -19.45 -16.87
C SER A 83 -33.57 -19.64 -15.35
N GLY A 84 -34.61 -20.23 -14.74
CA GLY A 84 -34.57 -20.64 -13.33
C GLY A 84 -33.52 -21.73 -13.08
N ASP A 85 -33.44 -22.68 -14.01
CA ASP A 85 -32.57 -23.86 -13.94
C ASP A 85 -31.43 -23.80 -14.98
N ASP A 86 -30.36 -24.56 -14.75
CA ASP A 86 -29.23 -24.72 -15.66
C ASP A 86 -29.50 -25.79 -16.73
N VAL A 87 -28.81 -25.68 -17.87
CA VAL A 87 -28.87 -26.68 -18.93
C VAL A 87 -27.62 -27.57 -18.91
N GLY A 88 -27.83 -28.89 -18.89
CA GLY A 88 -26.75 -29.87 -18.87
C GLY A 88 -25.96 -29.97 -20.18
N ASP A 89 -26.58 -29.62 -21.31
CA ASP A 89 -25.93 -29.59 -22.64
C ASP A 89 -26.29 -28.30 -23.39
N ALA A 90 -25.42 -27.29 -23.24
CA ALA A 90 -25.60 -25.98 -23.85
C ALA A 90 -25.67 -26.04 -25.39
N GLU A 91 -24.89 -26.90 -26.04
CA GLU A 91 -24.82 -26.95 -27.51
C GLU A 91 -26.08 -27.58 -28.10
N ARG A 92 -26.60 -28.62 -27.44
CA ARG A 92 -27.88 -29.23 -27.79
C ARG A 92 -29.04 -28.27 -27.56
N THR A 93 -29.11 -27.61 -26.40
CA THR A 93 -30.17 -26.64 -26.13
C THR A 93 -30.15 -25.49 -27.13
N LEU A 94 -28.98 -24.98 -27.51
CA LEU A 94 -28.89 -23.94 -28.54
C LEU A 94 -29.31 -24.46 -29.92
N ALA A 95 -29.07 -25.72 -30.28
CA ALA A 95 -29.55 -26.31 -31.53
C ALA A 95 -31.09 -26.41 -31.55
N GLU A 96 -31.68 -26.89 -30.47
CA GLU A 96 -33.14 -27.02 -30.35
C GLU A 96 -33.84 -25.65 -30.42
N ILE A 97 -33.23 -24.62 -29.81
CA ILE A 97 -33.74 -23.24 -29.92
C ILE A 97 -33.55 -22.68 -31.34
N GLU A 98 -32.42 -22.94 -31.99
CA GLU A 98 -32.14 -22.51 -33.36
C GLU A 98 -33.17 -23.08 -34.35
N ASP A 99 -33.46 -24.38 -34.24
CA ASP A 99 -34.49 -25.06 -35.04
C ASP A 99 -35.88 -24.47 -34.79
N ALA A 100 -36.22 -24.22 -33.52
CA ALA A 100 -37.53 -23.66 -33.16
C ALA A 100 -37.71 -22.20 -33.60
N VAL A 101 -36.65 -21.39 -33.56
CA VAL A 101 -36.68 -20.01 -34.08
C VAL A 101 -36.81 -20.03 -35.60
N SER A 102 -36.12 -20.94 -36.29
CA SER A 102 -36.18 -21.06 -37.74
C SER A 102 -37.54 -21.53 -38.25
N ALA A 103 -38.30 -22.25 -37.42
CA ALA A 103 -39.66 -22.68 -37.73
C ALA A 103 -40.75 -21.64 -37.38
N ALA A 104 -40.39 -20.54 -36.72
CA ALA A 104 -41.33 -19.52 -36.27
C ALA A 104 -41.37 -18.32 -37.23
N ASP A 105 -42.57 -17.92 -37.67
CA ASP A 105 -42.77 -16.82 -38.64
C ASP A 105 -42.44 -15.42 -38.07
N ASP A 106 -42.24 -15.30 -36.76
CA ASP A 106 -41.99 -14.03 -36.06
C ASP A 106 -40.53 -13.53 -36.16
N TYR A 107 -39.62 -14.33 -36.76
CA TYR A 107 -38.18 -14.06 -36.83
C TYR A 107 -37.66 -14.16 -38.26
N ASP A 108 -36.75 -13.26 -38.64
CA ASP A 108 -36.22 -13.19 -40.01
C ASP A 108 -35.03 -14.12 -40.22
N ASP A 109 -34.24 -14.35 -39.16
CA ASP A 109 -32.99 -15.11 -39.23
C ASP A 109 -32.54 -15.56 -37.82
N CYS A 110 -31.89 -16.71 -37.75
CA CYS A 110 -31.26 -17.24 -36.55
C CYS A 110 -29.92 -17.84 -36.92
N ARG A 111 -28.86 -17.42 -36.23
CA ARG A 111 -27.52 -17.94 -36.48
C ARG A 111 -26.71 -18.10 -35.21
N ARG A 112 -25.79 -19.05 -35.22
CA ARG A 112 -24.77 -19.19 -34.19
C ARG A 112 -23.67 -18.15 -34.33
N ASP A 113 -23.41 -17.44 -33.23
CA ASP A 113 -22.32 -16.47 -33.09
C ASP A 113 -21.43 -16.81 -31.89
N GLN A 114 -20.18 -16.35 -31.93
CA GLN A 114 -19.21 -16.53 -30.84
C GLN A 114 -19.26 -15.33 -29.88
N PHE A 115 -19.54 -15.59 -28.60
CA PHE A 115 -19.52 -14.62 -27.51
C PHE A 115 -18.37 -14.91 -26.54
N GLY A 116 -18.21 -14.03 -25.52
CA GLY A 116 -17.11 -14.12 -24.55
C GLY A 116 -17.16 -15.36 -23.66
N GLU A 117 -18.36 -15.88 -23.41
CA GLU A 117 -18.65 -17.05 -22.57
C GLU A 117 -18.83 -18.35 -23.37
N GLY A 118 -18.93 -18.28 -24.69
CA GLY A 118 -19.19 -19.45 -25.53
C GLY A 118 -19.98 -19.13 -26.79
N ARG A 119 -20.46 -20.17 -27.47
CA ARG A 119 -21.39 -20.02 -28.59
C ARG A 119 -22.77 -19.60 -28.07
N GLY A 120 -23.49 -18.81 -28.88
CA GLY A 120 -24.86 -18.41 -28.62
C GLY A 120 -25.58 -18.13 -29.94
N LEU A 121 -26.84 -17.72 -29.87
CA LEU A 121 -27.66 -17.39 -31.02
C LEU A 121 -27.85 -15.87 -31.13
N THR A 122 -27.72 -15.36 -32.35
CA THR A 122 -28.22 -14.05 -32.75
C THR A 122 -29.49 -14.25 -33.56
N VAL A 123 -30.61 -13.75 -33.04
CA VAL A 123 -31.94 -13.87 -33.62
C VAL A 123 -32.36 -12.50 -34.15
N ARG A 124 -32.51 -12.39 -35.47
CA ARG A 124 -32.93 -11.16 -36.13
C ARG A 124 -34.45 -11.13 -36.26
N HIS A 125 -35.02 -9.96 -36.01
CA HIS A 125 -36.43 -9.66 -36.24
C HIS A 125 -36.58 -8.24 -36.80
N THR A 126 -37.69 -8.02 -37.51
CA THR A 126 -38.04 -6.73 -38.12
C THR A 126 -36.91 -6.10 -38.94
N GLY A 127 -36.12 -6.93 -39.63
CA GLY A 127 -35.05 -6.58 -40.58
C GLY A 127 -33.74 -6.07 -39.98
N TYR A 128 -33.78 -5.39 -38.84
CA TYR A 128 -32.62 -4.68 -38.26
C TYR A 128 -32.42 -4.88 -36.75
N HIS A 129 -33.38 -5.48 -36.06
CA HIS A 129 -33.30 -5.65 -34.61
C HIS A 129 -32.85 -7.06 -34.25
N ASN A 130 -31.92 -7.17 -33.30
CA ASN A 130 -31.41 -8.45 -32.85
C ASN A 130 -31.78 -8.69 -31.39
N SER A 131 -32.16 -9.92 -31.10
CA SER A 131 -32.18 -10.51 -29.77
C SER A 131 -31.12 -11.61 -29.71
N PHE A 132 -30.65 -11.93 -28.52
CA PHE A 132 -29.56 -12.88 -28.32
C PHE A 132 -29.97 -13.94 -27.31
N VAL A 133 -29.69 -15.20 -27.62
CA VAL A 133 -29.86 -16.34 -26.70
C VAL A 133 -28.47 -16.89 -26.38
N ARG A 134 -28.08 -16.90 -25.12
CA ARG A 134 -26.72 -17.21 -24.68
C ARG A 134 -26.77 -18.07 -23.42
N VAL A 135 -25.75 -18.90 -23.18
CA VAL A 135 -25.66 -19.70 -21.95
C VAL A 135 -24.59 -19.10 -21.04
N ALA A 136 -24.95 -18.77 -19.81
CA ALA A 136 -24.03 -18.24 -18.81
C ALA A 136 -23.11 -19.34 -18.27
N GLY A 137 -21.99 -18.94 -17.65
CA GLY A 137 -21.00 -19.88 -17.13
C GLY A 137 -21.50 -20.76 -15.97
N ASP A 138 -22.66 -20.44 -15.40
CA ASP A 138 -23.40 -21.26 -14.44
C ASP A 138 -24.47 -22.15 -15.10
N GLY A 139 -24.43 -22.28 -16.43
CA GLY A 139 -25.31 -23.15 -17.21
C GLY A 139 -26.69 -22.57 -17.51
N ARG A 140 -27.02 -21.36 -17.05
CA ARG A 140 -28.36 -20.77 -17.28
C ARG A 140 -28.50 -20.14 -18.65
N VAL A 141 -29.66 -20.32 -19.28
CA VAL A 141 -30.01 -19.71 -20.56
C VAL A 141 -30.44 -18.27 -20.34
N VAL A 142 -29.92 -17.36 -21.16
CA VAL A 142 -30.15 -15.92 -21.05
C VAL A 142 -30.62 -15.38 -22.39
N VAL A 143 -31.79 -14.76 -22.39
CA VAL A 143 -32.34 -14.07 -23.56
C VAL A 143 -32.24 -12.56 -23.34
N THR A 144 -31.57 -11.86 -24.25
CA THR A 144 -31.39 -10.40 -24.17
C THR A 144 -31.83 -9.69 -25.45
N GLY A 145 -32.34 -8.48 -25.34
CA GLY A 145 -32.75 -7.69 -26.49
C GLY A 145 -33.44 -6.39 -26.09
N ALA A 146 -33.90 -5.62 -27.07
CA ALA A 146 -34.53 -4.31 -26.85
C ALA A 146 -35.84 -4.18 -27.65
N SER A 147 -36.69 -5.21 -27.58
CA SER A 147 -37.96 -5.26 -28.31
C SER A 147 -38.97 -6.17 -27.63
N LYS A 148 -40.26 -6.04 -27.99
CA LYS A 148 -41.32 -6.97 -27.60
C LYS A 148 -41.06 -8.40 -28.09
N ASN A 149 -40.42 -8.55 -29.26
CA ASN A 149 -40.06 -9.86 -29.81
C ASN A 149 -39.02 -10.61 -28.95
N THR A 150 -38.29 -9.89 -28.09
CA THR A 150 -37.42 -10.51 -27.09
C THR A 150 -38.21 -11.27 -26.02
N HIS A 151 -39.42 -10.80 -25.66
CA HIS A 151 -40.31 -11.53 -24.75
C HIS A 151 -40.90 -12.75 -25.42
N SER A 152 -41.37 -12.62 -26.66
CA SER A 152 -41.82 -13.76 -27.47
C SER A 152 -40.71 -14.81 -27.60
N LEU A 153 -39.46 -14.36 -27.75
CA LEU A 153 -38.29 -15.25 -27.85
C LEU A 153 -38.03 -15.95 -26.52
N ALA A 154 -38.11 -15.23 -25.39
CA ALA A 154 -37.99 -15.84 -24.08
C ALA A 154 -39.10 -16.89 -23.83
N SER A 155 -40.34 -16.61 -24.21
CA SER A 155 -41.44 -17.57 -24.11
C SER A 155 -41.29 -18.76 -25.07
N LEU A 156 -40.67 -18.57 -26.24
CA LEU A 156 -40.32 -19.66 -27.15
C LEU A 156 -39.25 -20.55 -26.51
N VAL A 157 -38.18 -19.95 -25.98
CA VAL A 157 -37.11 -20.67 -25.27
C VAL A 157 -37.66 -21.44 -24.06
N GLU A 158 -38.55 -20.83 -23.28
CA GLU A 158 -39.22 -21.48 -22.14
C GLU A 158 -39.98 -22.74 -22.55
N ARG A 159 -40.72 -22.69 -23.66
CA ARG A 159 -41.44 -23.86 -24.19
C ARG A 159 -40.52 -24.93 -24.74
N VAL A 160 -39.51 -24.55 -25.52
CA VAL A 160 -38.63 -25.49 -26.24
C VAL A 160 -37.68 -26.19 -25.28
N ALA A 161 -37.02 -25.42 -24.41
CA ALA A 161 -36.06 -25.96 -23.46
C ALA A 161 -36.73 -26.48 -22.17
N SER A 162 -38.05 -26.31 -22.01
CA SER A 162 -38.78 -26.63 -20.78
C SER A 162 -38.20 -25.95 -19.53
N LEU A 163 -37.77 -24.69 -19.67
CA LEU A 163 -37.14 -23.89 -18.62
C LEU A 163 -38.04 -22.72 -18.23
N SER A 164 -38.22 -22.48 -16.94
CA SER A 164 -38.85 -21.23 -16.50
C SER A 164 -37.95 -20.03 -16.85
N MET A 165 -38.49 -18.99 -17.50
CA MET A 165 -37.71 -17.80 -17.88
C MET A 165 -38.14 -16.58 -17.08
N GLU A 166 -37.28 -16.13 -16.15
CA GLU A 166 -37.58 -14.98 -15.31
C GLU A 166 -36.95 -13.69 -15.85
N ARG A 167 -37.75 -12.63 -15.91
CA ARG A 167 -37.24 -11.30 -16.26
C ARG A 167 -36.42 -10.72 -15.12
N THR A 168 -35.14 -10.46 -15.37
CA THR A 168 -34.23 -9.90 -14.38
C THR A 168 -33.71 -8.52 -14.78
N ARG A 169 -33.27 -7.75 -13.78
CA ARG A 169 -32.55 -6.48 -13.96
C ARG A 169 -31.03 -6.66 -13.88
N ASN A 170 -30.58 -7.81 -13.36
CA ASN A 170 -29.16 -8.10 -13.17
C ASN A 170 -28.64 -8.85 -14.40
N HIS A 171 -27.76 -8.21 -15.15
CA HIS A 171 -27.18 -8.83 -16.33
C HIS A 171 -26.14 -9.90 -15.91
N PRO A 172 -26.36 -11.19 -16.21
CA PRO A 172 -25.54 -12.30 -15.69
C PRO A 172 -24.10 -12.27 -16.24
N PHE A 173 -23.91 -11.74 -17.45
CA PHE A 173 -22.58 -11.61 -18.07
C PHE A 173 -21.76 -10.40 -17.59
N LEU A 174 -22.15 -9.74 -16.48
CA LEU A 174 -21.36 -8.64 -15.93
C LEU A 174 -20.18 -9.15 -15.12
N GLU A 175 -19.00 -9.00 -15.70
CA GLU A 175 -17.73 -9.36 -15.04
C GLU A 175 -17.01 -8.15 -14.41
N PRO A 176 -16.15 -8.40 -13.40
CA PRO A 176 -15.22 -7.40 -12.89
C PRO A 176 -14.30 -6.93 -14.00
N LYS A 177 -14.43 -5.66 -14.38
CA LYS A 177 -13.51 -5.03 -15.34
C LYS A 177 -12.28 -4.52 -14.58
N PRO A 178 -11.05 -4.82 -15.04
CA PRO A 178 -9.86 -4.28 -14.43
C PRO A 178 -9.85 -2.75 -14.50
N VAL A 179 -9.10 -2.12 -13.59
CA VAL A 179 -8.87 -0.68 -13.59
C VAL A 179 -8.00 -0.32 -14.81
N ARG A 180 -8.49 0.58 -15.65
CA ARG A 180 -7.86 1.04 -16.91
C ARG A 180 -7.88 2.57 -16.98
N GLY A 181 -6.99 3.14 -17.78
CA GLY A 181 -6.88 4.59 -17.97
C GLY A 181 -6.29 5.33 -16.77
N ALA A 182 -6.59 6.62 -16.63
CA ALA A 182 -6.08 7.48 -15.55
C ALA A 182 -6.27 6.92 -14.12
N PRO A 183 -7.41 6.29 -13.74
CA PRO A 183 -7.58 5.67 -12.42
C PRO A 183 -6.52 4.62 -12.07
N ARG A 184 -5.90 4.00 -13.08
CA ARG A 184 -4.82 3.04 -12.87
C ARG A 184 -3.54 3.70 -12.36
N ALA A 185 -3.26 4.93 -12.78
CA ALA A 185 -2.10 5.68 -12.31
C ALA A 185 -2.26 6.06 -10.83
N PHE A 186 -3.45 6.53 -10.45
CA PHE A 186 -3.79 6.80 -9.05
C PHE A 186 -3.73 5.55 -8.18
N LEU A 187 -4.26 4.42 -8.66
CA LEU A 187 -4.11 3.13 -7.97
C LEU A 187 -2.64 2.74 -7.81
N GLY A 188 -1.82 2.94 -8.85
CA GLY A 188 -0.38 2.68 -8.79
C GLY A 188 0.31 3.52 -7.73
N LEU A 189 0.08 4.84 -7.74
CA LEU A 189 0.63 5.76 -6.75
C LEU A 189 0.19 5.40 -5.33
N PHE A 190 -1.09 5.09 -5.14
CA PHE A 190 -1.64 4.65 -3.86
C PHE A 190 -0.96 3.38 -3.35
N LEU A 191 -0.72 2.39 -4.23
CA LEU A 191 -0.03 1.16 -3.85
C LEU A 191 1.46 1.39 -3.53
N VAL A 192 2.11 2.37 -4.16
CA VAL A 192 3.47 2.80 -3.79
C VAL A 192 3.46 3.40 -2.40
N PHE A 193 2.57 4.34 -2.11
CA PHE A 193 2.43 4.90 -0.75
C PHE A 193 2.13 3.83 0.29
N LEU A 194 1.28 2.86 -0.05
CA LEU A 194 0.97 1.74 0.84
C LEU A 194 2.20 0.87 1.11
N LEU A 195 3.02 0.59 0.09
CA LEU A 195 4.28 -0.13 0.25
C LEU A 195 5.26 0.65 1.14
N LEU A 196 5.40 1.96 0.93
CA LEU A 196 6.24 2.83 1.75
C LEU A 196 5.76 2.86 3.21
N PHE A 197 4.44 2.90 3.43
CA PHE A 197 3.85 2.80 4.77
C PHE A 197 4.17 1.46 5.44
N GLY A 198 4.16 0.36 4.68
CA GLY A 198 4.59 -0.96 5.18
C GLY A 198 6.06 -1.00 5.54
N ALA A 199 6.93 -0.44 4.70
CA ALA A 199 8.38 -0.34 4.95
C ALA A 199 8.68 0.52 6.18
N ALA A 200 7.99 1.65 6.35
CA ALA A 200 8.07 2.47 7.55
C ALA A 200 7.61 1.70 8.80
N GLY A 201 6.63 0.80 8.66
CA GLY A 201 6.23 -0.14 9.71
C GLY A 201 7.36 -1.08 10.14
N VAL A 202 8.18 -1.57 9.21
CA VAL A 202 9.37 -2.36 9.53
C VAL A 202 10.41 -1.52 10.26
N GLY A 203 10.70 -0.31 9.77
CA GLY A 203 11.62 0.62 10.44
C GLY A 203 11.19 0.93 11.87
N ALA A 204 9.90 1.20 12.08
CA ALA A 204 9.34 1.45 13.41
C ALA A 204 9.36 0.23 14.34
N ALA A 205 9.33 -0.99 13.79
CA ALA A 205 9.45 -2.21 14.58
C ALA A 205 10.91 -2.49 14.98
N ALA A 206 11.85 -2.25 14.07
CA ALA A 206 13.28 -2.42 14.29
C ALA A 206 13.85 -1.37 15.27
N TYR A 207 13.40 -0.13 15.11
CA TYR A 207 13.84 1.03 15.88
C TYR A 207 12.60 1.74 16.47
N PRO A 208 12.10 1.27 17.64
CA PRO A 208 10.86 1.75 18.22
C PRO A 208 11.00 3.10 18.94
N ALA A 209 12.22 3.56 19.23
CA ALA A 209 12.44 4.85 19.88
C ALA A 209 11.85 6.00 19.04
N ASP A 210 11.10 6.89 19.69
CA ASP A 210 10.44 8.02 19.04
C ASP A 210 11.43 9.11 18.57
N ALA A 211 12.68 9.04 19.04
CA ALA A 211 13.75 9.94 18.64
C ALA A 211 14.16 9.84 17.16
N TYR A 212 13.75 8.78 16.46
CA TYR A 212 14.06 8.62 15.04
C TYR A 212 12.86 8.87 14.15
N SER A 213 13.08 9.66 13.11
CA SER A 213 12.17 9.81 11.99
C SER A 213 12.06 8.53 11.15
N ALA A 214 10.98 8.39 10.38
CA ALA A 214 10.80 7.24 9.51
C ALA A 214 11.94 7.03 8.48
N PRO A 215 12.51 8.08 7.86
CA PRO A 215 13.68 7.95 6.99
C PRO A 215 14.92 7.41 7.70
N GLU A 216 15.25 7.90 8.91
CA GLU A 216 16.42 7.42 9.68
C GLU A 216 16.28 5.94 10.01
N ARG A 217 15.10 5.52 10.49
CA ARG A 217 14.82 4.10 10.76
C ARG A 217 15.00 3.24 9.51
N ALA A 218 14.63 3.74 8.33
CA ALA A 218 14.82 3.03 7.07
C ALA A 218 16.31 2.92 6.69
N VAL A 219 17.11 3.96 6.95
CA VAL A 219 18.56 3.94 6.73
C VAL A 219 19.24 2.95 7.69
N PHE A 220 18.87 2.96 8.97
CA PHE A 220 19.42 2.02 9.96
C PHE A 220 19.12 0.56 9.63
N VAL A 221 17.87 0.26 9.24
CA VAL A 221 17.51 -1.06 8.72
C VAL A 221 18.33 -1.40 7.47
N GLY A 222 18.62 -0.41 6.62
CA GLY A 222 19.48 -0.55 5.46
C GLY A 222 20.90 -0.98 5.80
N TYR A 223 21.54 -0.33 6.77
CA TYR A 223 22.88 -0.70 7.25
C TYR A 223 22.91 -2.12 7.83
N ASP A 224 21.91 -2.48 8.64
CA ASP A 224 21.81 -3.85 9.17
C ASP A 224 21.64 -4.91 8.08
N ALA A 225 20.79 -4.62 7.08
CA ALA A 225 20.59 -5.51 5.95
C ALA A 225 21.86 -5.63 5.11
N GLN A 226 22.62 -4.54 4.96
CA GLN A 226 23.90 -4.54 4.26
C GLN A 226 24.93 -5.43 4.97
N ALA A 227 25.03 -5.35 6.30
CA ALA A 227 25.91 -6.19 7.12
C ALA A 227 25.59 -7.68 7.05
N ASP A 228 24.34 -8.03 6.76
CA ASP A 228 23.93 -9.43 6.62
C ASP A 228 24.16 -10.00 5.19
N VAL A 229 24.38 -9.15 4.18
CA VAL A 229 24.36 -9.57 2.76
C VAL A 229 25.64 -9.21 1.99
N VAL A 230 26.32 -8.11 2.32
CA VAL A 230 27.46 -7.60 1.56
C VAL A 230 28.77 -8.14 2.13
N PRO A 231 29.56 -8.92 1.36
CA PRO A 231 30.86 -9.38 1.80
C PRO A 231 31.81 -8.21 2.08
N GLY A 232 32.45 -8.23 3.25
CA GLY A 232 33.40 -7.20 3.66
C GLY A 232 32.77 -5.94 4.27
N TYR A 233 31.46 -5.93 4.53
CA TYR A 233 30.78 -4.95 5.36
C TYR A 233 30.14 -5.69 6.53
N ASP A 234 30.62 -5.47 7.75
CA ASP A 234 30.19 -6.25 8.91
C ASP A 234 29.32 -5.45 9.90
N ARG A 235 29.04 -6.05 11.06
CA ARG A 235 28.22 -5.41 12.09
C ARG A 235 28.91 -4.21 12.73
N THR A 236 30.23 -4.20 12.79
CA THR A 236 31.00 -3.06 13.28
C THR A 236 30.84 -1.90 12.32
N ASP A 237 30.97 -2.15 11.00
CA ASP A 237 30.73 -1.13 9.97
C ASP A 237 29.32 -0.54 10.04
N ALA A 238 28.29 -1.40 10.13
CA ALA A 238 26.90 -0.95 10.27
C ALA A 238 26.65 -0.12 11.54
N THR A 239 27.31 -0.49 12.64
CA THR A 239 27.24 0.25 13.90
C THR A 239 27.91 1.62 13.76
N LEU A 240 29.10 1.68 13.16
CA LEU A 240 29.82 2.94 12.94
C LEU A 240 29.10 3.88 11.97
N ASP A 241 28.49 3.36 10.89
CA ASP A 241 27.69 4.16 9.95
C ASP A 241 26.43 4.71 10.62
N ARG A 242 25.79 3.92 11.48
CA ARG A 242 24.66 4.38 12.29
C ARG A 242 25.06 5.50 13.23
N THR A 243 26.17 5.34 13.96
CA THR A 243 26.69 6.40 14.83
C THR A 243 27.01 7.66 14.05
N ALA A 244 27.61 7.54 12.87
CA ALA A 244 27.87 8.68 12.00
C ALA A 244 26.59 9.45 11.65
N LEU A 245 25.49 8.73 11.38
CA LEU A 245 24.19 9.36 11.14
C LEU A 245 23.65 10.04 12.40
N LEU A 246 23.76 9.42 13.58
CA LEU A 246 23.34 10.03 14.85
C LEU A 246 24.12 11.31 15.16
N VAL A 247 25.44 11.31 14.93
CA VAL A 247 26.30 12.49 15.09
C VAL A 247 25.91 13.59 14.09
N SER A 248 25.61 13.23 12.84
CA SER A 248 25.10 14.17 11.84
C SER A 248 23.76 14.76 12.25
N ALA A 249 22.83 13.94 12.73
CA ALA A 249 21.51 14.38 13.21
C ALA A 249 21.65 15.33 14.41
N LEU A 250 22.53 15.02 15.38
CA LEU A 250 22.84 15.94 16.48
C LEU A 250 23.41 17.27 15.99
N GLY A 251 24.21 17.26 14.92
CA GLY A 251 24.68 18.47 14.25
C GLY A 251 23.57 19.28 13.60
N GLU A 252 22.55 18.62 13.06
CA GLU A 252 21.36 19.23 12.45
C GLU A 252 20.45 19.88 13.50
N GLU A 253 20.29 19.25 14.67
CA GLU A 253 19.56 19.83 15.81
C GLU A 253 20.10 21.21 16.22
N ALA A 254 21.43 21.42 16.14
CA ALA A 254 22.02 22.72 16.41
C ALA A 254 21.57 23.80 15.41
N VAL A 255 21.28 23.43 14.16
CA VAL A 255 20.75 24.34 13.12
C VAL A 255 19.27 24.60 13.34
N GLU A 256 18.48 23.57 13.62
CA GLU A 256 17.04 23.72 13.92
C GLU A 256 16.80 24.61 15.14
N LEU A 257 17.60 24.43 16.20
CA LEU A 257 17.61 25.30 17.37
C LEU A 257 17.97 26.76 17.04
N GLN A 258 18.59 27.07 15.90
CA GLN A 258 18.83 28.46 15.45
C GLN A 258 17.73 29.01 14.55
N TRP A 259 16.98 28.15 13.87
CA TRP A 259 15.98 28.52 12.87
C TRP A 259 14.56 28.60 13.42
N ASP A 260 14.22 27.77 14.40
CA ASP A 260 12.87 27.74 14.94
C ASP A 260 12.48 29.10 15.54
N ARG A 261 11.19 29.44 15.49
CA ARG A 261 10.70 30.63 16.21
C ARG A 261 10.80 30.40 17.71
N ASP A 262 10.51 31.40 18.54
CA ASP A 262 10.63 31.30 20.02
C ASP A 262 9.60 30.34 20.67
N ASP A 263 9.13 29.33 19.92
CA ASP A 263 8.23 28.25 20.29
C ASP A 263 8.94 27.30 21.26
N SER A 264 8.55 27.37 22.54
CA SER A 264 9.19 26.63 23.61
C SER A 264 8.95 25.13 23.57
N ASP A 265 7.85 24.66 22.97
CA ASP A 265 7.57 23.24 22.83
C ASP A 265 8.55 22.60 21.84
N ARG A 266 8.77 23.26 20.69
CA ARG A 266 9.73 22.82 19.68
C ARG A 266 11.17 22.87 20.17
N LEU A 267 11.57 23.99 20.80
CA LEU A 267 12.90 24.11 21.39
C LEU A 267 13.15 23.01 22.43
N SER A 268 12.15 22.70 23.26
CA SER A 268 12.24 21.63 24.26
C SER A 268 12.36 20.23 23.61
N GLU A 269 11.67 19.99 22.51
CA GLU A 269 11.75 18.74 21.74
C GLU A 269 13.15 18.53 21.16
N HIS A 270 13.66 19.52 20.41
CA HIS A 270 15.00 19.50 19.81
C HIS A 270 16.11 19.31 20.86
N THR A 271 16.00 19.99 22.00
CA THR A 271 17.01 19.87 23.06
C THR A 271 16.94 18.50 23.76
N ARG A 272 15.75 17.93 23.97
CA ARG A 272 15.59 16.58 24.52
C ARG A 272 16.13 15.52 23.57
N GLN A 273 15.85 15.66 22.27
CA GLN A 273 16.37 14.80 21.22
C GLN A 273 17.89 14.86 21.16
N SER A 274 18.48 16.05 21.26
CA SER A 274 19.93 16.23 21.29
C SER A 274 20.61 15.48 22.44
N VAL A 275 20.06 15.55 23.66
CA VAL A 275 20.61 14.81 24.82
C VAL A 275 20.50 13.29 24.63
N PHE A 276 19.40 12.82 24.04
CA PHE A 276 19.19 11.42 23.71
C PHE A 276 20.22 10.94 22.67
N LEU A 277 20.35 11.64 21.54
CA LEU A 277 21.29 11.30 20.47
C LEU A 277 22.75 11.31 20.97
N SER A 278 23.13 12.28 21.81
CA SER A 278 24.45 12.33 22.44
C SER A 278 24.70 11.12 23.36
N ALA A 279 23.72 10.75 24.19
CA ALA A 279 23.85 9.61 25.11
C ALA A 279 24.00 8.29 24.33
N GLU A 280 23.15 8.11 23.32
CA GLU A 280 23.14 6.91 22.50
C GLU A 280 24.39 6.80 21.63
N GLY A 281 24.85 7.89 21.01
CA GLY A 281 26.11 7.91 20.28
C GLY A 281 27.29 7.52 21.15
N THR A 282 27.34 8.03 22.38
CA THR A 282 28.37 7.67 23.38
C THR A 282 28.31 6.19 23.74
N GLU A 283 27.13 5.68 24.08
CA GLU A 283 26.94 4.27 24.44
C GLU A 283 27.37 3.32 23.31
N ILE A 284 27.02 3.66 22.07
CA ILE A 284 27.41 2.87 20.90
C ILE A 284 28.93 2.91 20.69
N LEU A 285 29.57 4.08 20.79
CA LEU A 285 31.01 4.21 20.60
C LEU A 285 31.80 3.46 21.69
N ASP A 286 31.37 3.55 22.94
CA ASP A 286 31.97 2.79 24.04
C ASP A 286 31.82 1.28 23.82
N TYR A 287 30.63 0.82 23.41
CA TYR A 287 30.41 -0.59 23.09
C TYR A 287 31.32 -1.10 21.96
N VAL A 288 31.49 -0.30 20.89
CA VAL A 288 32.37 -0.66 19.77
C VAL A 288 33.84 -0.66 20.20
N ARG A 289 34.24 0.28 21.04
CA ARG A 289 35.61 0.42 21.56
C ARG A 289 36.04 -0.78 22.41
N ASP A 290 35.11 -1.37 23.16
CA ASP A 290 35.35 -2.59 23.95
C ASP A 290 35.55 -3.86 23.09
N GLY A 291 35.27 -3.77 21.78
CA GLY A 291 35.45 -4.84 20.81
C GLY A 291 36.87 -4.95 20.23
N SER A 292 37.08 -5.99 19.41
CA SER A 292 38.34 -6.15 18.67
C SER A 292 38.32 -5.34 17.37
N LEU A 293 38.96 -4.17 17.38
CA LEU A 293 38.95 -3.24 16.24
C LEU A 293 40.23 -3.31 15.41
N THR A 294 40.06 -3.33 14.09
CA THR A 294 41.12 -3.06 13.11
C THR A 294 41.66 -1.62 13.28
N PRO A 295 42.87 -1.32 12.76
CA PRO A 295 43.40 0.04 12.83
C PRO A 295 42.49 1.10 12.19
N ALA A 296 41.84 0.76 11.08
CA ALA A 296 40.94 1.67 10.37
C ALA A 296 39.64 1.94 11.16
N GLU A 297 39.07 0.92 11.80
CA GLU A 297 37.89 1.11 12.66
C GLU A 297 38.22 1.95 13.90
N ARG A 298 39.41 1.77 14.50
CA ARG A 298 39.87 2.62 15.61
C ARG A 298 39.99 4.09 15.22
N GLU A 299 40.51 4.37 14.03
CA GLU A 299 40.59 5.73 13.49
C GLU A 299 39.19 6.31 13.24
N ARG A 300 38.25 5.51 12.68
CA ARG A 300 36.85 5.92 12.53
C ARG A 300 36.18 6.22 13.86
N VAL A 301 36.34 5.36 14.86
CA VAL A 301 35.79 5.56 16.21
C VAL A 301 36.30 6.87 16.81
N SER A 302 37.62 7.09 16.80
CA SER A 302 38.21 8.34 17.32
C SER A 302 37.73 9.59 16.58
N THR A 303 37.54 9.49 15.25
CA THR A 303 36.98 10.58 14.46
C THR A 303 35.53 10.87 14.86
N LEU A 304 34.70 9.83 14.99
CA LEU A 304 33.30 9.95 15.38
C LEU A 304 33.11 10.50 16.80
N GLU A 305 33.99 10.13 17.73
CA GLU A 305 34.00 10.70 19.08
C GLU A 305 34.31 12.20 19.05
N THR A 306 35.32 12.59 18.27
CA THR A 306 35.65 14.00 18.06
C THR A 306 34.47 14.77 17.48
N ASP A 307 33.81 14.21 16.46
CA ASP A 307 32.66 14.82 15.80
C ASP A 307 31.43 14.88 16.71
N LEU A 308 31.21 13.87 17.54
CA LEU A 308 30.15 13.81 18.55
C LEU A 308 30.30 14.96 19.55
N HIS A 309 31.46 15.09 20.19
CA HIS A 309 31.70 16.16 21.17
C HIS A 309 31.68 17.55 20.53
N ALA A 310 32.15 17.68 19.28
CA ALA A 310 31.99 18.91 18.53
C ALA A 310 30.50 19.24 18.27
N ALA A 311 29.65 18.25 18.00
CA ALA A 311 28.21 18.44 17.84
C ALA A 311 27.53 18.82 19.17
N GLU A 312 27.89 18.18 20.29
CA GLU A 312 27.42 18.54 21.63
C GLU A 312 27.70 20.02 21.94
N CYS A 313 28.91 20.50 21.66
CA CYS A 313 29.27 21.89 21.84
C CYS A 313 28.47 22.84 20.93
N ARG A 314 28.23 22.47 19.66
CA ARG A 314 27.41 23.28 18.74
C ARG A 314 25.97 23.42 19.25
N VAL A 315 25.35 22.34 19.73
CA VAL A 315 24.01 22.37 20.32
C VAL A 315 24.02 23.23 21.58
N ALA A 316 24.97 23.03 22.49
CA ALA A 316 25.06 23.82 23.71
C ALA A 316 25.22 25.34 23.43
N SER A 317 26.02 25.70 22.42
CA SER A 317 26.18 27.09 21.99
C SER A 317 24.89 27.66 21.36
N ALA A 318 24.15 26.86 20.58
CA ALA A 318 22.85 27.24 20.04
C ALA A 318 21.83 27.51 21.16
N VAL A 319 21.77 26.66 22.18
CA VAL A 319 20.92 26.85 23.36
C VAL A 319 21.32 28.09 24.15
N THR A 320 22.63 28.32 24.39
CA THR A 320 23.12 29.55 25.04
C THR A 320 22.67 30.79 24.29
N THR A 321 22.82 30.80 22.97
CA THR A 321 22.41 31.93 22.12
C THR A 321 20.92 32.23 22.24
N ARG A 322 20.07 31.21 22.45
CA ARG A 322 18.62 31.38 22.66
C ARG A 322 18.31 31.98 24.02
N ILE A 323 18.90 31.42 25.08
CA ILE A 323 18.71 31.88 26.45
C ILE A 323 19.18 33.33 26.59
N GLU A 324 20.36 33.69 26.08
CA GLU A 324 20.94 35.04 26.23
C GLU A 324 20.22 36.12 25.42
N LYS A 325 19.48 35.74 24.37
CA LYS A 325 18.73 36.69 23.53
C LYS A 325 17.28 36.87 23.97
N ASP A 326 16.88 36.33 25.13
CA ASP A 326 15.48 36.26 25.60
C ASP A 326 14.53 35.68 24.54
N ARG A 327 15.03 34.70 23.77
CA ARG A 327 14.33 34.04 22.64
C ARG A 327 13.73 32.70 23.05
N VAL A 328 13.18 32.66 24.26
CA VAL A 328 12.54 31.48 24.84
C VAL A 328 11.27 31.94 25.54
N GLU A 329 10.11 31.52 25.04
CA GLU A 329 8.84 31.80 25.72
C GLU A 329 8.65 30.85 26.92
N GLY A 330 8.65 31.38 28.15
CA GLY A 330 8.33 30.61 29.36
C GLY A 330 9.55 30.13 30.15
N ASP A 331 9.46 28.94 30.76
CA ASP A 331 10.49 28.38 31.65
C ASP A 331 11.64 27.75 30.85
N ALA A 332 12.83 28.35 30.95
CA ALA A 332 14.04 27.89 30.25
C ALA A 332 14.86 26.84 31.05
N THR A 333 14.37 26.34 32.18
CA THR A 333 15.10 25.40 33.05
C THR A 333 15.51 24.14 32.29
N ALA A 334 14.58 23.53 31.55
CA ALA A 334 14.86 22.30 30.78
C ALA A 334 15.93 22.50 29.69
N LEU A 335 15.96 23.67 29.05
CA LEU A 335 17.00 24.03 28.07
C LEU A 335 18.36 24.21 28.76
N THR A 336 18.35 24.84 29.93
CA THR A 336 19.54 25.08 30.75
C THR A 336 20.18 23.77 31.19
N ASP A 337 19.38 22.84 31.73
CA ASP A 337 19.82 21.52 32.18
C ASP A 337 20.42 20.70 31.02
N ALA A 338 19.77 20.74 29.86
CA ALA A 338 20.25 20.01 28.69
C ALA A 338 21.53 20.62 28.10
N ARG A 339 21.65 21.95 28.06
CA ARG A 339 22.90 22.65 27.71
C ARG A 339 24.04 22.24 28.63
N GLU A 340 23.79 22.23 29.94
CA GLU A 340 24.81 21.84 30.93
C GLU A 340 25.21 20.39 30.76
N THR A 341 24.25 19.49 30.60
CA THR A 341 24.51 18.06 30.31
C THR A 341 25.41 17.88 29.09
N LEU A 342 25.14 18.57 27.98
CA LEU A 342 25.94 18.48 26.76
C LEU A 342 27.35 19.08 26.93
N ARG A 343 27.48 20.20 27.64
CA ARG A 343 28.78 20.81 27.97
C ARG A 343 29.62 19.90 28.88
N GLU A 344 29.01 19.30 29.88
CA GLU A 344 29.68 18.40 30.81
C GLU A 344 30.21 17.15 30.09
N ARG A 345 29.43 16.56 29.17
CA ARG A 345 29.87 15.43 28.35
C ARG A 345 31.07 15.76 27.48
N ALA A 346 30.99 16.85 26.72
CA ALA A 346 32.11 17.31 25.90
C ALA A 346 33.35 17.63 26.76
N ALA A 347 33.17 18.31 27.89
CA ALA A 347 34.27 18.66 28.79
C ALA A 347 34.93 17.43 29.44
N ALA A 348 34.15 16.41 29.80
CA ALA A 348 34.67 15.14 30.33
C ALA A 348 35.56 14.42 29.31
N ALA A 349 35.31 14.61 28.02
CA ALA A 349 36.13 14.11 26.92
C ALA A 349 37.29 15.05 26.52
N GLY A 350 37.48 16.18 27.22
CA GLY A 350 38.52 17.16 26.92
C GLY A 350 38.15 18.19 25.83
N HIS A 351 36.90 18.22 25.39
CA HIS A 351 36.37 19.19 24.43
C HIS A 351 35.69 20.35 25.17
N LEU A 352 36.41 21.45 25.34
CA LEU A 352 35.85 22.67 25.92
C LEU A 352 34.97 23.37 24.89
N CYS A 353 33.68 23.52 25.19
CA CYS A 353 32.78 24.30 24.34
C CYS A 353 33.06 25.78 24.53
N ASP A 354 33.39 26.48 23.45
CA ASP A 354 33.49 27.94 23.48
C ASP A 354 32.14 28.56 23.88
N ALA A 355 32.22 29.63 24.66
CA ALA A 355 31.07 30.28 25.30
C ALA A 355 30.06 30.81 24.27
#